data_AF-A0A8T5XM76-F1
#
_entry.id   AF-A0A8T5XM76-F1
#
_cell.length_a   1.000
_cell.length_b   1.000
_cell.length_c   1.000
_cell.angle_alpha   90.00
_cell.angle_beta   90.00
_cell.angle_gamma   90.00
#
_symmetry.space_group_name_H-M   'P 1'
#
loop_
_entity.id
_entity.type
_entity.pdbx_description
1 polymer ?
#
loop_
_entity_poly.entity_id
_entity_poly.type
_entity_poly.pdbx_seq_one_letter_code
_entity_poly.pdbx_strand_id
1 'polypeptide(L)'
;MDNFKNSKSFKNSDGLSFLELHLQYKNGGKKLGGYISDKKEQRNKNIQDEVNIENASSLRNNIKDMEKELKKRVYHEFNSLDVEDIEKCGLTEHQKQIALLKQKYSNREIAKKLDIAQSNVSITFKRAVRKIIKYYKNKELSNLSPQERKVYKLHCEGKSRKEIANILETTPGSVKSRMHRIRKKLNQKGVPKTYKNNRGSKCV
;
A
#
# COMPACT_ATOMS: atom_id res chain seq x y z
N MET A 1 -11.33 -27.70 23.81
CA MET A 1 -12.29 -26.87 23.05
C MET A 1 -11.66 -25.50 22.90
N ASP A 2 -11.01 -25.29 21.77
CA ASP A 2 -10.07 -24.19 21.57
C ASP A 2 -10.78 -22.86 21.32
N ASN A 3 -10.52 -21.92 22.21
CA ASN A 3 -10.81 -20.51 22.05
C ASN A 3 -9.78 -19.86 21.11
N PHE A 4 -10.01 -19.91 19.79
CA PHE A 4 -9.35 -19.00 18.85
C PHE A 4 -10.31 -17.86 18.48
N LYS A 5 -10.50 -16.92 19.43
CA LYS A 5 -11.12 -15.62 19.15
C LYS A 5 -10.04 -14.58 18.88
N ASN A 6 -10.31 -13.76 17.86
CA ASN A 6 -9.65 -12.51 17.44
C ASN A 6 -8.31 -12.63 16.70
N SER A 7 -8.41 -12.65 15.36
CA SER A 7 -7.38 -12.11 14.47
C SER A 7 -7.26 -10.59 14.67
N LYS A 8 -6.55 -10.18 15.73
CA LYS A 8 -6.15 -8.77 15.89
C LYS A 8 -5.12 -8.46 14.80
N SER A 9 -5.56 -7.80 13.72
CA SER A 9 -4.64 -7.01 12.89
C SER A 9 -3.84 -6.12 13.85
N PHE A 10 -2.51 -6.14 13.79
CA PHE A 10 -1.68 -5.28 14.63
C PHE A 10 -1.82 -3.85 14.12
N LYS A 11 -2.87 -3.18 14.60
CA LYS A 11 -3.12 -1.77 14.34
C LYS A 11 -2.14 -0.96 15.17
N ASN A 12 -1.45 -0.01 14.53
CA ASN A 12 -0.66 0.98 15.25
C ASN A 12 -1.57 1.90 16.10
N SER A 13 -0.98 2.87 16.80
CA SER A 13 -1.70 3.89 17.58
C SER A 13 -2.82 4.61 16.80
N ASP A 14 -2.72 4.63 15.47
CA ASP A 14 -3.63 5.33 14.57
C ASP A 14 -4.68 4.39 13.93
N GLY A 15 -4.71 3.12 14.32
CA GLY A 15 -5.68 2.15 13.80
C GLY A 15 -5.32 1.50 12.46
N LEU A 16 -4.12 1.78 11.90
CA LEU A 16 -3.64 1.29 10.60
C LEU A 16 -2.75 0.05 10.76
N SER A 17 -2.92 -0.92 9.85
CA SER A 17 -2.00 -2.05 9.68
C SER A 17 -0.64 -1.60 9.17
N PHE A 18 0.43 -2.38 9.41
CA PHE A 18 1.74 -2.04 8.84
C PHE A 18 1.71 -2.05 7.32
N LEU A 19 0.81 -2.82 6.71
CA LEU A 19 0.59 -2.81 5.26
C LEU A 19 0.08 -1.44 4.79
N GLU A 20 -0.95 -0.90 5.44
CA GLU A 20 -1.50 0.42 5.11
C GLU A 20 -0.45 1.51 5.28
N LEU A 21 0.30 1.49 6.39
CA LEU A 21 1.42 2.41 6.62
C LEU A 21 2.49 2.30 5.54
N HIS A 22 2.92 1.08 5.19
CA HIS A 22 3.90 0.86 4.13
C HIS A 22 3.41 1.46 2.80
N LEU A 23 2.13 1.31 2.47
CA LEU A 23 1.54 1.87 1.26
C LEU A 23 1.48 3.40 1.30
N GLN A 24 1.14 3.99 2.43
CA GLN A 24 1.14 5.45 2.60
C GLN A 24 2.55 6.04 2.41
N TYR A 25 3.56 5.50 3.10
CA TYR A 25 4.94 5.96 2.98
C TYR A 25 5.48 5.80 1.56
N LYS A 26 5.22 4.65 0.93
CA LYS A 26 5.60 4.42 -0.47
C LYS A 26 4.98 5.44 -1.43
N ASN A 27 3.71 5.78 -1.24
CA ASN A 27 3.03 6.78 -2.05
C ASN A 27 3.57 8.19 -1.76
N GLY A 28 3.86 8.52 -0.50
CA GLY A 28 4.52 9.77 -0.11
C GLY A 28 5.88 9.94 -0.79
N GLY A 29 6.71 8.91 -0.78
CA GLY A 29 8.04 8.93 -1.42
C GLY A 29 7.98 9.12 -2.94
N LYS A 30 6.96 8.56 -3.60
CA LYS A 30 6.69 8.81 -5.02
C LYS A 30 6.29 10.26 -5.30
N LYS A 31 5.41 10.84 -4.48
CA LYS A 31 4.97 12.23 -4.63
C LYS A 31 6.13 13.21 -4.47
N LEU A 32 7.00 12.99 -3.48
CA LEU A 32 8.21 13.80 -3.34
C LEU A 32 9.16 13.61 -4.52
N GLY A 33 9.30 12.38 -5.04
CA GLY A 33 10.08 12.12 -6.25
C GLY A 33 9.57 12.90 -7.48
N GLY A 34 8.25 12.93 -7.69
CA GLY A 34 7.62 13.71 -8.74
C GLY A 34 7.86 15.22 -8.55
N TYR A 35 7.58 15.75 -7.37
CA TYR A 35 7.83 17.15 -7.02
C TYR A 35 9.28 17.58 -7.28
N ILE A 36 10.26 16.77 -6.88
CA ILE A 36 11.68 17.04 -7.12
C ILE A 36 12.00 17.07 -8.61
N SER A 37 11.47 16.14 -9.40
CA SER A 37 11.69 16.13 -10.86
C SER A 37 11.09 17.37 -11.51
N ASP A 38 9.81 17.63 -11.21
CA ASP A 38 9.06 18.77 -11.77
C ASP A 38 9.76 20.10 -11.44
N LYS A 39 10.29 20.25 -10.22
CA LYS A 39 11.01 21.44 -9.79
C LYS A 39 12.43 21.54 -10.36
N LYS A 40 13.12 20.43 -10.58
CA LYS A 40 14.45 20.42 -11.22
C LYS A 40 14.39 20.80 -12.70
N GLU A 41 13.28 20.50 -13.37
CA GLU A 41 13.07 20.81 -14.80
C GLU A 41 12.67 22.28 -15.07
N GLN A 42 12.32 23.06 -14.04
CA GLN A 42 12.00 24.49 -14.19
C GLN A 42 13.25 25.30 -14.54
N ARG A 43 13.19 26.11 -15.60
CA ARG A 43 14.33 26.93 -16.07
C ARG A 43 14.64 28.13 -15.16
N ASN A 44 13.64 28.71 -14.49
CA ASN A 44 13.79 29.90 -13.65
C ASN A 44 13.55 29.54 -12.17
N LYS A 45 14.50 28.83 -11.57
CA LYS A 45 14.45 28.52 -10.13
C LYS A 45 14.96 29.70 -9.32
N ASN A 46 14.26 30.03 -8.24
CA ASN A 46 14.80 30.94 -7.24
C ASN A 46 15.50 30.16 -6.12
N ILE A 47 16.22 30.87 -5.24
CA ILE A 47 16.91 30.27 -4.09
C ILE A 47 15.93 29.45 -3.22
N GLN A 48 14.69 29.91 -3.06
CA GLN A 48 13.68 29.19 -2.30
C GLN A 48 13.30 27.85 -2.94
N ASP A 49 13.29 27.74 -4.26
CA ASP A 49 13.04 26.50 -4.98
C ASP A 49 14.17 25.49 -4.78
N GLU A 50 15.42 25.94 -4.72
CA GLU A 50 16.58 25.07 -4.43
C GLU A 50 16.51 24.51 -3.02
N VAL A 51 16.24 25.37 -2.03
CA VAL A 51 16.03 24.97 -0.63
C VAL A 51 14.86 23.99 -0.51
N ASN A 52 13.76 24.22 -1.24
CA ASN A 52 12.62 23.31 -1.24
C ASN A 52 12.94 21.95 -1.86
N ILE A 53 13.75 21.90 -2.93
CA ILE A 53 14.21 20.65 -3.55
C ILE A 53 15.08 19.86 -2.58
N GLU A 54 15.99 20.53 -1.87
CA GLU A 54 16.87 19.90 -0.88
C GLU A 54 16.06 19.32 0.28
N ASN A 55 15.16 20.11 0.86
CA ASN A 55 14.24 19.67 1.92
C ASN A 55 13.39 18.48 1.47
N ALA A 56 12.82 18.53 0.26
CA ALA A 56 12.04 17.43 -0.29
C ALA A 56 12.89 16.18 -0.53
N SER A 57 14.16 16.34 -0.91
CA SER A 57 15.10 15.23 -1.13
C SER A 57 15.47 14.55 0.18
N SER A 58 15.76 15.33 1.23
CA SER A 58 16.02 14.83 2.59
C SER A 58 14.80 14.07 3.14
N LEU A 59 13.60 14.68 3.06
CA LEU A 59 12.34 14.03 3.45
C LEU A 59 12.08 12.73 2.67
N ARG A 60 12.41 12.70 1.38
CA ARG A 60 12.25 11.50 0.55
C ARG A 60 13.17 10.37 1.01
N ASN A 61 14.39 10.68 1.45
CA ASN A 61 15.31 9.68 1.98
C ASN A 61 14.79 9.12 3.32
N ASN A 62 14.34 9.98 4.23
CA ASN A 62 13.71 9.55 5.48
C ASN A 62 12.49 8.65 5.24
N ILE A 63 11.65 9.00 4.25
CA ILE A 63 10.50 8.17 3.86
C ILE A 63 10.92 6.83 3.27
N LYS A 64 12.02 6.76 2.51
CA LYS A 64 12.54 5.49 1.98
C LYS A 64 13.03 4.57 3.10
N ASP A 65 13.70 5.11 4.10
CA ASP A 65 14.16 4.33 5.25
C ASP A 65 12.97 3.80 6.06
N MET A 66 11.97 4.65 6.30
CA MET A 66 10.71 4.24 6.90
C MET A 66 9.96 3.21 6.06
N GLU A 67 9.92 3.36 4.73
CA GLU A 67 9.31 2.36 3.83
C GLU A 67 10.00 1.00 3.98
N LYS A 68 11.33 0.98 4.08
CA LYS A 68 12.14 -0.23 4.24
C LYS A 68 11.86 -0.92 5.59
N GLU A 69 11.79 -0.16 6.67
CA GLU A 69 11.46 -0.69 8.00
C GLU A 69 10.02 -1.19 8.08
N LEU A 70 9.06 -0.42 7.57
CA LEU A 70 7.66 -0.84 7.49
C LEU A 70 7.52 -2.09 6.63
N LYS A 71 8.26 -2.21 5.52
CA LYS A 71 8.25 -3.40 4.69
C LYS A 71 8.75 -4.64 5.44
N LYS A 72 9.77 -4.51 6.28
CA LYS A 72 10.22 -5.61 7.16
C LYS A 72 9.11 -5.99 8.13
N ARG A 73 8.49 -5.00 8.78
CA ARG A 73 7.37 -5.22 9.72
C ARG A 73 6.16 -5.85 9.05
N VAL A 74 5.82 -5.45 7.82
CA VAL A 74 4.82 -6.12 6.98
C VAL A 74 5.20 -7.58 6.76
N TYR A 75 6.45 -7.90 6.42
CA TYR A 75 6.85 -9.30 6.31
C TYR A 75 6.72 -10.08 7.62
N HIS A 76 6.95 -9.44 8.77
CA HIS A 76 6.75 -10.05 10.08
C HIS A 76 5.26 -10.22 10.42
N GLU A 77 4.43 -9.22 10.15
CA GLU A 77 2.96 -9.28 10.30
C GLU A 77 2.36 -10.34 9.37
N PHE A 78 2.96 -10.55 8.20
CA PHE A 78 2.56 -11.60 7.26
C PHE A 78 2.96 -13.02 7.71
N ASN A 79 3.74 -13.20 8.78
CA ASN A 79 3.78 -14.50 9.46
C ASN A 79 2.48 -14.78 10.23
N SER A 80 1.60 -13.79 10.38
CA SER A 80 0.29 -13.85 11.02
C SER A 80 -0.87 -13.77 10.02
N LEU A 81 -0.63 -14.16 8.75
CA LEU A 81 -1.66 -14.22 7.72
C LEU A 81 -2.80 -15.17 8.09
N ASP A 82 -4.03 -14.74 7.84
CA ASP A 82 -5.19 -15.63 7.92
C ASP A 82 -5.12 -16.70 6.81
N VAL A 83 -5.38 -17.96 7.17
CA VAL A 83 -5.33 -19.11 6.27
C VAL A 83 -6.28 -18.90 5.10
N GLU A 84 -7.44 -18.29 5.36
CA GLU A 84 -8.47 -18.03 4.36
C GLU A 84 -8.01 -17.04 3.26
N ASP A 85 -7.21 -16.04 3.61
CA ASP A 85 -6.66 -15.09 2.63
C ASP A 85 -5.47 -15.68 1.84
N ILE A 86 -4.73 -16.64 2.40
CA ILE A 86 -3.71 -17.44 1.67
C ILE A 86 -4.37 -18.32 0.62
N GLU A 87 -5.51 -18.93 0.94
CA GLU A 87 -6.23 -19.81 0.01
C GLU A 87 -6.89 -19.04 -1.14
N LYS A 88 -7.46 -17.86 -0.85
CA LYS A 88 -8.18 -17.04 -1.84
C LYS A 88 -7.28 -16.23 -2.77
N CYS A 89 -6.03 -15.99 -2.39
CA CYS A 89 -5.09 -15.32 -3.28
C CYS A 89 -4.48 -16.35 -4.25
N GLY A 90 -4.39 -16.02 -5.54
CA GLY A 90 -3.90 -16.91 -6.62
C GLY A 90 -2.41 -17.31 -6.51
N LEU A 91 -2.05 -17.93 -5.41
CA LEU A 91 -0.79 -18.58 -5.11
C LEU A 91 -0.77 -19.96 -5.76
N THR A 92 0.42 -20.38 -6.18
CA THR A 92 0.64 -21.78 -6.54
C THR A 92 0.63 -22.64 -5.27
N GLU A 93 0.37 -23.94 -5.38
CA GLU A 93 0.38 -24.83 -4.22
C GLU A 93 1.71 -24.77 -3.45
N HIS A 94 2.83 -24.75 -4.17
CA HIS A 94 4.15 -24.59 -3.55
C HIS A 94 4.30 -23.24 -2.78
N GLN A 95 3.69 -22.16 -3.28
CA GLN A 95 3.69 -20.87 -2.59
C GLN A 95 2.81 -20.89 -1.34
N LYS A 96 1.63 -21.53 -1.41
CA LYS A 96 0.73 -21.70 -0.26
C LYS A 96 1.39 -22.52 0.83
N GLN A 97 1.98 -23.66 0.46
CA GLN A 97 2.66 -24.56 1.37
C GLN A 97 3.78 -23.84 2.15
N ILE A 98 4.64 -23.08 1.44
CA ILE A 98 5.69 -22.29 2.09
C ILE A 98 5.10 -21.18 2.96
N ALA A 99 4.05 -20.48 2.52
CA ALA A 99 3.42 -19.42 3.30
C ALA A 99 2.79 -19.94 4.60
N LEU A 100 2.11 -21.10 4.55
CA LEU A 100 1.52 -21.76 5.72
C LEU A 100 2.59 -22.26 6.69
N LEU A 101 3.63 -22.93 6.18
CA LEU A 101 4.73 -23.41 7.02
C LEU A 101 5.48 -22.26 7.68
N LYS A 102 5.57 -21.10 7.02
CA LYS A 102 6.24 -19.90 7.55
C LYS A 102 5.59 -19.34 8.81
N GLN A 103 4.32 -19.64 9.05
CA GLN A 103 3.63 -19.25 10.29
C GLN A 103 4.20 -19.96 11.53
N LYS A 104 4.73 -21.18 11.37
CA LYS A 104 5.15 -22.04 12.49
C LYS A 104 6.64 -22.38 12.49
N TYR A 105 7.32 -22.22 11.36
CA TYR A 105 8.68 -22.71 11.17
C TYR A 105 9.64 -21.63 10.62
N SER A 106 10.90 -21.73 11.03
CA SER A 106 12.00 -20.94 10.49
C SER A 106 12.31 -21.35 9.04
N ASN A 107 13.00 -20.49 8.29
CA ASN A 107 13.36 -20.83 6.90
C ASN A 107 14.22 -22.11 6.81
N ARG A 108 15.04 -22.36 7.84
CA ARG A 108 15.91 -23.54 7.92
C ARG A 108 15.10 -24.82 8.11
N GLU A 109 14.08 -24.79 8.97
CA GLU A 109 13.20 -25.94 9.21
C GLU A 109 12.31 -26.24 8.00
N ILE A 110 11.80 -25.21 7.32
CA ILE A 110 11.04 -25.37 6.09
C ILE A 110 11.90 -25.97 4.98
N ALA A 111 13.14 -25.48 4.84
CA ALA A 111 14.11 -26.01 3.89
C ALA A 111 14.33 -27.52 4.09
N LYS A 112 14.52 -27.95 5.34
CA LYS A 112 14.64 -29.37 5.69
C LYS A 112 13.36 -30.16 5.41
N LYS A 113 12.18 -29.62 5.73
CA LYS A 113 10.89 -30.30 5.55
C LYS A 113 10.51 -30.50 4.08
N LEU A 114 10.91 -29.56 3.22
CA LEU A 114 10.56 -29.56 1.80
C LEU A 114 11.72 -30.02 0.91
N ASP A 115 12.86 -30.38 1.50
CA ASP A 115 14.11 -30.72 0.80
C ASP A 115 14.51 -29.71 -0.27
N ILE A 116 14.51 -28.43 0.10
CA ILE A 116 14.88 -27.31 -0.78
C ILE A 116 15.89 -26.40 -0.11
N ALA A 117 16.64 -25.65 -0.92
CA ALA A 117 17.54 -24.62 -0.41
C ALA A 117 16.78 -23.55 0.41
N GLN A 118 17.37 -23.11 1.53
CA GLN A 118 16.82 -22.04 2.38
C GLN A 118 16.60 -20.73 1.62
N SER A 119 17.44 -20.45 0.62
CA SER A 119 17.29 -19.32 -0.31
C SER A 119 15.97 -19.41 -1.08
N ASN A 120 15.59 -20.59 -1.58
CA ASN A 120 14.34 -20.82 -2.29
C ASN A 120 13.13 -20.60 -1.40
N VAL A 121 13.17 -21.02 -0.14
CA VAL A 121 12.11 -20.71 0.85
C VAL A 121 11.88 -19.21 0.95
N SER A 122 12.98 -18.43 1.12
CA SER A 122 12.91 -16.97 1.24
C SER A 122 12.38 -16.30 -0.02
N ILE A 123 12.84 -16.73 -1.20
CA ILE A 123 12.40 -16.18 -2.49
C ILE A 123 10.92 -16.48 -2.74
N THR A 124 10.50 -17.73 -2.52
CA THR A 124 9.11 -18.15 -2.74
C THR A 124 8.16 -17.49 -1.75
N PHE A 125 8.55 -17.38 -0.48
CA PHE A 125 7.76 -16.64 0.51
C PHE A 125 7.60 -15.17 0.13
N LYS A 126 8.68 -14.49 -0.29
CA LYS A 126 8.59 -13.10 -0.78
C LYS A 126 7.65 -12.97 -1.98
N ARG A 127 7.66 -13.95 -2.90
CA ARG A 127 6.73 -13.98 -4.05
C ARG A 127 5.28 -14.14 -3.59
N ALA A 128 5.04 -15.03 -2.62
CA ALA A 128 3.72 -15.25 -2.04
C ALA A 128 3.18 -13.96 -1.39
N VAL A 129 3.97 -13.34 -0.52
CA VAL A 129 3.59 -12.08 0.15
C VAL A 129 3.28 -10.98 -0.86
N ARG A 130 4.05 -10.83 -1.95
CA ARG A 130 3.73 -9.83 -3.00
C ARG A 130 2.38 -10.09 -3.66
N LYS A 131 2.03 -11.35 -3.92
CA LYS A 131 0.74 -11.72 -4.50
C LYS A 131 -0.40 -11.45 -3.53
N ILE A 132 -0.21 -11.75 -2.25
CA ILE A 132 -1.19 -11.47 -1.19
C ILE A 132 -1.40 -9.96 -1.03
N ILE A 133 -0.32 -9.17 -0.97
CA ILE A 133 -0.41 -7.69 -0.96
C ILE A 133 -1.19 -7.18 -2.17
N LYS A 134 -0.95 -7.75 -3.36
CA LYS A 134 -1.69 -7.40 -4.58
C LYS A 134 -3.17 -7.79 -4.45
N TYR A 135 -3.47 -8.94 -3.86
CA TYR A 135 -4.83 -9.41 -3.59
C TYR A 135 -5.57 -8.46 -2.64
N TYR A 136 -4.99 -8.06 -1.51
CA TYR A 136 -5.62 -7.10 -0.60
C TYR A 136 -5.88 -5.74 -1.27
N LYS A 137 -4.89 -5.22 -2.01
CA LYS A 137 -5.11 -4.02 -2.84
C LYS A 137 -6.29 -4.18 -3.79
N ASN A 138 -6.39 -5.34 -4.45
CA ASN A 138 -7.49 -5.58 -5.37
C ASN A 138 -8.83 -5.82 -4.65
N LYS A 139 -8.84 -6.41 -3.45
CA LYS A 139 -10.02 -6.63 -2.57
C LYS A 139 -10.55 -5.33 -2.00
N GLU A 140 -9.71 -4.34 -1.75
CA GLU A 140 -10.13 -2.97 -1.43
C GLU A 140 -10.69 -2.25 -2.65
N LEU A 141 -10.11 -2.50 -3.82
CA LEU A 141 -10.50 -1.87 -5.08
C LEU A 141 -11.60 -2.63 -5.86
N SER A 142 -12.08 -3.77 -5.37
CA SER A 142 -13.07 -4.60 -6.05
C SER A 142 -14.42 -3.91 -6.16
N ASN A 143 -14.77 -3.09 -5.16
CA ASN A 143 -15.99 -2.29 -5.12
C ASN A 143 -15.95 -1.09 -6.10
N LEU A 144 -14.79 -0.79 -6.68
CA LEU A 144 -14.61 0.29 -7.65
C LEU A 144 -14.80 -0.21 -9.08
N SER A 145 -15.60 0.54 -9.85
CA SER A 145 -15.70 0.33 -11.30
C SER A 145 -14.35 0.51 -11.98
N PRO A 146 -14.14 -0.04 -13.19
CA PRO A 146 -12.88 0.10 -13.92
C PRO A 146 -12.42 1.55 -14.09
N GLN A 147 -13.35 2.48 -14.35
CA GLN A 147 -13.04 3.90 -14.48
C GLN A 147 -12.73 4.57 -13.12
N GLU A 148 -13.41 4.17 -12.05
CA GLU A 148 -13.08 4.63 -10.69
C GLU A 148 -11.69 4.15 -10.25
N ARG A 149 -11.30 2.91 -10.60
CA ARG A 149 -9.94 2.40 -10.37
C ARG A 149 -8.88 3.19 -11.10
N LYS A 150 -9.12 3.56 -12.37
CA LYS A 150 -8.20 4.41 -13.15
C LYS A 150 -8.02 5.78 -12.49
N VAL A 151 -9.12 6.44 -12.10
CA VAL A 151 -9.08 7.73 -11.39
C VAL A 151 -8.34 7.60 -10.05
N TYR A 152 -8.64 6.56 -9.26
CA TYR A 152 -7.99 6.32 -7.98
C TYR A 152 -6.48 6.09 -8.14
N LYS A 153 -6.07 5.27 -9.11
CA LYS A 153 -4.66 4.99 -9.39
C LYS A 153 -3.89 6.27 -9.74
N LEU A 154 -4.39 7.07 -10.68
CA LEU A 154 -3.73 8.33 -11.09
C LEU A 154 -3.67 9.34 -9.94
N HIS A 155 -4.72 9.38 -9.10
CA HIS A 155 -4.70 10.20 -7.88
C HIS A 155 -3.66 9.73 -6.86
N CYS A 156 -3.51 8.41 -6.66
CA CYS A 156 -2.45 7.84 -5.82
C CYS A 156 -1.05 8.12 -6.37
N GLU A 157 -0.91 8.22 -7.69
CA GLU A 157 0.32 8.65 -8.39
C GLU A 157 0.60 10.15 -8.24
N GLY A 158 -0.29 10.91 -7.58
CA GLY A 158 -0.09 12.32 -7.25
C GLY A 158 -0.62 13.30 -8.29
N LYS A 159 -1.26 12.81 -9.35
CA LYS A 159 -1.84 13.67 -10.39
C LYS A 159 -2.99 14.52 -9.84
N SER A 160 -3.01 15.78 -10.22
CA SER A 160 -4.10 16.71 -9.93
C SER A 160 -5.36 16.34 -10.71
N ARG A 161 -6.53 16.83 -10.28
CA ARG A 161 -7.80 16.54 -10.97
C ARG A 161 -7.80 16.99 -12.43
N LYS A 162 -7.08 18.09 -12.74
CA LYS A 162 -6.93 18.59 -14.11
C LYS A 162 -6.07 17.65 -14.94
N GLU A 163 -4.94 17.19 -14.41
CA GLU A 163 -4.09 16.21 -15.11
C GLU A 163 -4.80 14.86 -15.32
N ILE A 164 -5.52 14.37 -14.32
CA ILE A 164 -6.32 13.14 -14.44
C ILE A 164 -7.39 13.29 -15.52
N ALA A 165 -8.04 14.46 -15.57
CA ALA A 165 -9.05 14.77 -16.58
C ALA A 165 -8.45 14.73 -17.98
N ASN A 166 -7.27 15.32 -18.17
CA ASN A 166 -6.54 15.28 -19.45
C ASN A 166 -6.12 13.86 -19.83
N ILE A 167 -5.57 13.08 -18.90
CA ILE A 167 -5.11 11.68 -19.15
C ILE A 167 -6.27 10.74 -19.49
N LEU A 168 -7.44 10.96 -18.90
CA LEU A 168 -8.62 10.11 -19.10
C LEU A 168 -9.61 10.70 -20.11
N GLU A 169 -9.23 11.75 -20.83
CA GLU A 169 -10.07 12.44 -21.81
C GLU A 169 -11.47 12.74 -21.26
N THR A 170 -11.52 13.33 -20.06
CA THR A 170 -12.75 13.63 -19.34
C THR A 170 -12.69 15.02 -18.71
N THR A 171 -13.74 15.43 -18.01
CA THR A 171 -13.80 16.75 -17.36
C THR A 171 -13.31 16.69 -15.91
N PRO A 172 -12.66 17.75 -15.38
CA PRO A 172 -12.28 17.82 -13.97
C PRO A 172 -13.47 17.64 -13.00
N GLY A 173 -14.67 18.07 -13.40
CA GLY A 173 -15.92 17.85 -12.68
C GLY A 173 -16.29 16.36 -12.56
N SER A 174 -16.14 15.60 -13.66
CA SER A 174 -16.33 14.15 -13.67
C SER A 174 -15.33 13.44 -12.77
N VAL A 175 -14.06 13.86 -12.79
CA VAL A 175 -13.03 13.34 -11.88
C VAL A 175 -13.39 13.62 -10.42
N LYS A 176 -13.82 14.85 -10.08
CA LYS A 176 -14.27 15.21 -8.72
C LYS A 176 -15.43 14.34 -8.25
N SER A 177 -16.44 14.13 -9.09
CA SER A 177 -17.60 13.29 -8.78
C SER A 177 -17.19 11.82 -8.54
N ARG A 178 -16.33 11.26 -9.40
CA ARG A 178 -15.80 9.90 -9.24
C ARG A 178 -14.97 9.75 -7.97
N MET A 179 -14.11 10.73 -7.65
CA MET A 179 -13.38 10.74 -6.38
C MET A 179 -14.30 10.73 -5.16
N HIS A 180 -15.43 11.44 -5.21
CA HIS A 180 -16.42 11.41 -4.14
C HIS A 180 -17.06 10.02 -4.00
N ARG A 181 -17.42 9.36 -5.10
CA ARG A 181 -17.97 7.99 -5.09
C ARG A 181 -16.95 6.97 -4.58
N ILE A 182 -15.70 7.08 -5.01
CA ILE A 182 -14.58 6.25 -4.54
C ILE A 182 -14.46 6.36 -3.01
N ARG A 183 -14.45 7.58 -2.46
CA ARG A 183 -14.41 7.78 -1.00
C ARG A 183 -15.56 7.12 -0.28
N LYS A 184 -16.79 7.25 -0.79
CA LYS A 184 -17.95 6.57 -0.19
C LYS A 184 -17.81 5.06 -0.20
N LYS A 185 -17.36 4.48 -1.32
CA LYS A 185 -17.19 3.03 -1.48
C LYS A 185 -16.06 2.45 -0.62
N LEU A 186 -15.02 3.23 -0.38
CA LEU A 186 -13.89 2.84 0.48
C LEU A 186 -14.19 3.06 1.97
N ASN A 187 -14.87 4.16 2.35
CA ASN A 187 -15.22 4.47 3.75
C ASN A 187 -16.41 3.67 4.30
N GLN A 188 -17.14 2.92 3.48
CA GLN A 188 -18.27 2.09 3.95
C GLN A 188 -17.84 0.84 4.74
N LYS A 189 -16.54 0.52 4.81
CA LYS A 189 -16.00 -0.52 5.71
C LYS A 189 -15.73 0.05 7.11
N GLY A 190 -16.82 0.44 7.79
CA GLY A 190 -16.98 0.45 9.25
C GLY A 190 -16.25 1.52 10.08
N VAL A 191 -16.82 2.74 10.22
CA VAL A 191 -16.91 3.53 11.48
C VAL A 191 -18.13 4.48 11.35
N PRO A 192 -18.95 4.70 12.42
CA PRO A 192 -20.14 5.57 12.37
C PRO A 192 -19.81 7.04 12.10
N LYS A 193 -20.79 7.77 11.56
CA LYS A 193 -20.74 9.21 11.28
C LYS A 193 -20.59 10.05 12.56
N THR A 194 -19.36 10.34 12.97
CA THR A 194 -18.97 11.55 13.70
C THR A 194 -17.53 11.82 13.25
N TYR A 195 -17.21 12.88 12.51
CA TYR A 195 -17.00 14.23 13.00
C TYR A 195 -17.04 15.22 11.82
N LYS A 196 -17.74 16.33 12.02
CA LYS A 196 -17.63 17.53 11.18
C LYS A 196 -16.29 18.22 11.47
N ASN A 197 -15.73 18.80 10.41
CA ASN A 197 -14.72 19.86 10.36
C ASN A 197 -13.27 19.51 10.75
N ASN A 198 -12.44 19.26 9.73
CA ASN A 198 -11.23 20.06 9.54
C ASN A 198 -10.78 20.05 8.07
N ARG A 199 -10.56 21.25 7.53
CA ARG A 199 -9.97 21.47 6.21
C ARG A 199 -8.53 20.94 6.28
N GLY A 200 -8.18 19.94 5.47
CA GLY A 200 -6.78 19.58 5.25
C GLY A 200 -6.38 18.11 5.27
N SER A 201 -7.28 17.13 5.17
CA SER A 201 -6.85 15.72 5.03
C SER A 201 -6.46 15.40 3.58
N LYS A 202 -5.16 15.50 3.29
CA LYS A 202 -4.53 14.83 2.15
C LYS A 202 -4.37 13.34 2.47
N CYS A 203 -4.81 12.54 1.51
CA CYS A 203 -4.84 11.07 1.47
C CYS A 203 -5.95 10.45 2.33
N VAL A 204 -6.88 9.83 1.61
CA VAL A 204 -7.89 8.88 2.12
C VAL A 204 -7.17 7.58 2.41
#